data_AF-A0A556QJY2-F1
#
_entry.id   AF-A0A556QJY2-F1
#
_cell.length_a   1.000
_cell.length_b   1.000
_cell.length_c   1.000
_cell.angle_alpha   90.00
_cell.angle_beta   90.00
_cell.angle_gamma   90.00
#
_symmetry.space_group_name_H-M   'P 1'
#
loop_
_entity.id
_entity.type
_entity.pdbx_description
1 polymer ?
#
loop_
_entity_poly.entity_id
_entity_poly.type
_entity_poly.pdbx_seq_one_letter_code
_entity_poly.pdbx_strand_id
1 'polypeptide(L)'
;MHDHLAGAALAIDMLKRFSDARRHDPLGEFAAELLVEIEEDHQQLKQLASRVETRSAGFKKWTARVMEKLSRLKLRSRKSNDLGAFETLEALCLGIFGKAALWTALASVNDPRLGGLHYPTLIRRAHQQHRRVEQMRLQLAQSALARGAS
;
A
#
# COMPACT_ATOMS: atom_id res chain seq x y z
N MET A 1 -4.48 -6.53 -11.24
CA MET A 1 -5.04 -7.06 -9.98
C MET A 1 -3.99 -7.81 -9.18
N HIS A 2 -3.35 -8.84 -9.75
CA HIS A 2 -2.20 -9.52 -9.14
C HIS A 2 -1.09 -8.56 -8.67
N ASP A 3 -0.74 -7.56 -9.47
CA ASP A 3 0.28 -6.54 -9.13
C ASP A 3 -0.10 -5.76 -7.87
N HIS A 4 -1.36 -5.36 -7.77
CA HIS A 4 -1.86 -4.64 -6.61
C HIS A 4 -2.01 -5.54 -5.38
N LEU A 5 -2.31 -6.83 -5.55
CA LEU A 5 -2.29 -7.81 -4.46
C LEU A 5 -0.86 -8.02 -3.93
N ALA A 6 0.12 -8.19 -4.81
CA ALA A 6 1.52 -8.33 -4.42
C ALA A 6 2.05 -7.04 -3.76
N GLY A 7 1.70 -5.87 -4.30
CA GLY A 7 2.01 -4.58 -3.70
C GLY A 7 1.39 -4.38 -2.32
N ALA A 8 0.11 -4.76 -2.13
CA ALA A 8 -0.55 -4.70 -0.84
C ALA A 8 0.09 -5.65 0.19
N ALA A 9 0.46 -6.87 -0.22
CA ALA A 9 1.18 -7.81 0.64
C ALA A 9 2.55 -7.27 1.09
N LEU A 10 3.29 -6.62 0.18
CA LEU A 10 4.54 -5.94 0.50
C LEU A 10 4.32 -4.81 1.52
N ALA A 11 3.31 -3.96 1.30
CA ALA A 11 2.99 -2.87 2.23
C ALA A 11 2.62 -3.38 3.64
N ILE A 12 1.90 -4.50 3.73
CA ILE A 12 1.56 -5.16 5.01
C ILE A 12 2.82 -5.65 5.74
N ASP A 13 3.75 -6.30 5.05
CA ASP A 13 5.01 -6.76 5.64
C ASP A 13 5.88 -5.56 6.09
N MET A 14 5.90 -4.48 5.31
CA MET A 14 6.58 -3.23 5.69
C MET A 14 5.96 -2.63 6.95
N LEU A 15 4.64 -2.52 7.04
CA LEU A 15 3.94 -1.96 8.19
C LEU A 15 4.12 -2.80 9.45
N LYS A 16 4.10 -4.13 9.35
CA LYS A 16 4.39 -5.03 10.47
C LYS A 16 5.77 -4.77 11.04
N ARG A 17 6.80 -4.81 10.19
CA ARG A 17 8.18 -4.56 10.62
C ARG A 17 8.37 -3.15 11.17
N PHE A 18 7.73 -2.16 10.56
CA PHE A 18 7.83 -0.76 10.98
C PHE A 18 7.17 -0.55 12.36
N SER A 19 5.99 -1.11 12.57
CA SER A 19 5.29 -1.15 13.86
C SER A 19 6.15 -1.84 14.93
N ASP A 20 6.68 -3.03 14.64
CA ASP A 20 7.49 -3.80 15.59
C ASP A 20 8.77 -3.07 15.98
N ALA A 21 9.48 -2.49 15.01
CA ALA A 21 10.70 -1.74 15.24
C ALA A 21 10.49 -0.45 16.06
N ARG A 22 9.26 0.07 16.07
CA ARG A 22 8.88 1.35 16.69
C ARG A 22 7.78 1.22 17.74
N ARG A 23 7.59 0.04 18.34
CA ARG A 23 6.48 -0.26 19.27
C ARG A 23 6.33 0.66 20.49
N HIS A 24 7.33 1.49 20.77
CA HIS A 24 7.41 2.39 21.92
C HIS A 24 7.36 3.87 21.52
N ASP A 25 7.04 4.18 20.26
CA ASP A 25 6.89 5.54 19.78
C ASP A 25 5.56 5.74 18.99
N PRO A 26 5.10 6.99 18.82
CA PRO A 26 3.85 7.29 18.11
C PRO A 26 3.82 6.87 16.64
N LEU A 27 4.98 6.73 15.98
CA LEU A 27 5.04 6.24 14.59
C LEU A 27 4.74 4.74 14.52
N GLY A 28 5.13 3.97 15.55
CA GLY A 28 4.77 2.56 15.66
C GLY A 28 3.27 2.34 15.85
N GLU A 29 2.63 3.11 16.74
CA GLU A 29 1.17 3.09 16.94
C GLU A 29 0.44 3.46 15.65
N PHE A 30 0.86 4.53 14.98
CA PHE A 30 0.34 4.93 13.68
C PHE A 30 0.46 3.81 12.63
N ALA A 31 1.60 3.13 12.59
CA ALA A 31 1.84 2.02 11.66
C ALA A 31 0.93 0.83 11.93
N ALA A 32 0.67 0.52 13.20
CA ALA A 32 -0.24 -0.55 13.61
C ALA A 32 -1.69 -0.24 13.22
N GLU A 33 -2.16 1.00 13.40
CA GLU A 33 -3.49 1.42 12.93
C GLU A 33 -3.62 1.32 11.41
N LEU A 34 -2.63 1.85 10.69
CA LEU A 34 -2.63 1.82 9.23
C LEU A 34 -2.59 0.37 8.71
N LEU A 35 -1.83 -0.52 9.37
CA LEU A 35 -1.76 -1.93 9.03
C LEU A 35 -3.16 -2.57 8.98
N VAL A 36 -3.98 -2.35 10.00
CA VAL A 36 -5.35 -2.90 10.07
C VAL A 36 -6.16 -2.45 8.86
N GLU A 37 -6.13 -1.14 8.54
CA GLU A 37 -6.89 -0.62 7.41
C GLU A 37 -6.40 -1.16 6.04
N ILE A 38 -5.08 -1.31 5.87
CA ILE A 38 -4.49 -1.88 4.65
C ILE A 38 -4.81 -3.37 4.54
N GLU A 39 -4.82 -4.13 5.64
CA GLU A 39 -5.22 -5.55 5.65
C GLU A 39 -6.69 -5.71 5.24
N GLU A 40 -7.57 -4.83 5.71
CA GLU A 40 -8.97 -4.80 5.28
C GLU A 40 -9.11 -4.50 3.79
N ASP A 41 -8.41 -3.48 3.26
CA ASP A 41 -8.41 -3.16 1.84
C ASP A 41 -7.87 -4.33 0.99
N HIS A 42 -6.81 -4.98 1.46
CA HIS A 42 -6.21 -6.13 0.80
C HIS A 42 -7.18 -7.31 0.75
N GLN A 43 -7.96 -7.53 1.81
CA GLN A 43 -8.97 -8.59 1.84
C GLN A 43 -10.12 -8.31 0.86
N GLN A 44 -10.58 -7.06 0.75
CA GLN A 44 -11.56 -6.68 -0.27
C GLN A 44 -11.02 -6.92 -1.68
N LEU A 45 -9.75 -6.57 -1.92
CA LEU A 45 -9.10 -6.79 -3.22
C LEU A 45 -8.96 -8.28 -3.56
N LYS A 46 -8.62 -9.13 -2.59
CA LYS A 46 -8.54 -10.59 -2.76
C LYS A 46 -9.89 -11.19 -3.13
N GLN A 47 -10.94 -10.80 -2.43
CA GLN A 47 -12.30 -11.28 -2.71
C GLN A 47 -12.79 -10.84 -4.09
N LEU A 48 -12.43 -9.62 -4.52
CA LEU A 48 -12.73 -9.15 -5.87
C LEU A 48 -11.96 -9.96 -6.93
N ALA A 49 -10.67 -10.16 -6.73
CA ALA A 49 -9.81 -10.89 -7.66
C ALA A 49 -10.29 -12.33 -7.86
N SER A 50 -10.66 -13.04 -6.79
CA SER A 50 -11.18 -14.41 -6.88
C SER A 50 -12.49 -14.50 -7.68
N ARG A 51 -13.40 -13.53 -7.52
CA ARG A 51 -14.65 -13.46 -8.30
C ARG A 51 -14.37 -13.26 -9.79
N VAL A 52 -13.40 -12.42 -10.14
CA VAL A 52 -13.02 -12.11 -11.53
C VAL A 52 -12.31 -13.31 -12.18
N GLU A 53 -11.40 -13.98 -11.46
CA GLU A 53 -10.64 -15.13 -11.96
C GLU A 53 -11.49 -16.37 -12.19
N THR A 54 -12.41 -16.67 -11.27
CA THR A 54 -13.27 -17.87 -11.35
C THR A 54 -14.21 -17.81 -12.57
N ARG A 55 -14.46 -16.61 -13.13
CA ARG A 55 -15.42 -16.38 -14.21
C ARG A 55 -14.78 -15.96 -15.55
N SER A 56 -13.46 -16.00 -15.72
CA SER A 56 -12.83 -15.61 -16.99
C SER A 56 -11.50 -16.33 -17.30
N ALA A 57 -11.45 -17.04 -18.43
CA ALA A 57 -10.22 -17.61 -19.00
C ALA A 57 -9.25 -16.53 -19.55
N GLY A 58 -9.75 -15.32 -19.86
CA GLY A 58 -8.97 -14.24 -20.49
C GLY A 58 -8.05 -13.44 -19.55
N PHE A 59 -8.29 -13.47 -18.24
CA PHE A 59 -7.51 -12.71 -17.25
C PHE A 59 -6.14 -13.35 -16.91
N LYS A 60 -5.90 -14.60 -17.34
CA LYS A 60 -4.67 -15.35 -17.05
C LYS A 60 -3.41 -14.76 -17.73
N LYS A 61 -3.54 -13.84 -18.69
CA LYS A 61 -2.41 -13.32 -19.51
C LYS A 61 -1.65 -12.11 -18.94
N TRP A 62 -2.07 -11.53 -17.82
CA TRP A 62 -1.40 -10.35 -17.23
C TRP A 62 -0.38 -10.67 -16.11
N THR A 63 -0.06 -11.94 -15.89
CA THR A 63 0.66 -12.45 -14.71
C THR A 63 2.19 -12.34 -14.79
N ALA A 64 2.79 -12.26 -15.96
CA ALA A 64 4.25 -12.45 -16.11
C ALA A 64 5.12 -11.20 -15.93
N ARG A 65 4.58 -9.97 -15.87
CA ARG A 65 5.38 -8.72 -15.90
C ARG A 65 5.74 -8.11 -14.53
N VAL A 66 5.31 -8.72 -13.43
CA VAL A 66 5.20 -8.06 -12.11
C VAL A 66 6.38 -8.31 -11.19
N MET A 67 6.90 -9.56 -11.17
CA MET A 67 8.01 -9.94 -10.29
C MET A 67 9.26 -9.11 -10.55
N GLU A 68 9.47 -8.67 -11.78
CA GLU A 68 10.64 -7.90 -12.21
C GLU A 68 10.60 -6.42 -11.79
N LYS A 69 9.42 -5.84 -11.55
CA LYS A 69 9.27 -4.45 -11.07
C LYS A 69 9.34 -4.35 -9.55
N LEU A 70 8.71 -5.29 -8.84
CA LEU A 70 8.75 -5.33 -7.37
C LEU A 70 10.14 -5.69 -6.83
N SER A 71 10.93 -6.47 -7.57
CA SER A 71 12.32 -6.76 -7.20
C SER A 71 13.25 -5.53 -7.29
N ARG A 72 12.95 -4.56 -8.18
CA ARG A 72 13.67 -3.26 -8.25
C ARG A 72 13.24 -2.31 -7.13
N LEU A 73 11.99 -2.41 -6.69
CA LEU A 73 11.44 -1.69 -5.53
C LEU A 73 11.81 -2.33 -4.19
N LYS A 74 12.80 -3.23 -4.16
CA LYS A 74 13.33 -3.84 -2.93
C LYS A 74 14.06 -2.79 -2.10
N LEU A 75 13.27 -1.91 -1.49
CA LEU A 75 13.59 -1.04 -0.38
C LEU A 75 13.92 -1.96 0.81
N ARG A 76 15.15 -2.47 0.81
CA ARG A 76 15.82 -2.86 2.04
C ARG A 76 16.06 -1.56 2.81
N SER A 77 15.05 -1.06 3.50
CA SER A 77 15.30 -0.14 4.60
C SER A 77 15.99 -0.96 5.70
N ARG A 78 17.31 -1.09 5.57
CA ARG A 78 18.21 -1.81 6.49
C ARG A 78 18.62 -0.93 7.66
N LYS A 79 18.19 0.34 7.67
CA LYS A 79 18.62 1.34 8.63
C LYS A 79 17.45 1.64 9.55
N SER A 80 17.60 1.38 10.84
CA SER A 80 16.67 1.76 11.91
C SER A 80 16.69 3.26 12.21
N ASN A 81 17.10 4.10 11.24
CA ASN A 81 17.26 5.54 11.39
C ASN A 81 16.13 6.30 10.68
N ASP A 82 16.09 7.63 10.85
CA ASP A 82 15.05 8.49 10.28
C ASP A 82 14.97 8.42 8.76
N LEU A 83 16.11 8.21 8.07
CA LEU A 83 16.13 8.02 6.63
C LEU A 83 15.37 6.75 6.22
N GLY A 84 15.61 5.64 6.92
CA GLY A 84 14.89 4.39 6.66
C GLY A 84 13.39 4.47 6.96
N ALA A 85 12.99 5.28 7.96
CA ALA A 85 11.59 5.56 8.25
C ALA A 85 10.94 6.43 7.17
N PHE A 86 11.65 7.47 6.71
CA PHE A 86 11.20 8.34 5.62
C PHE A 86 10.98 7.55 4.32
N GLU A 87 11.95 6.72 3.91
CA GLU A 87 11.85 5.86 2.73
C GLU A 87 10.66 4.89 2.82
N THR A 88 10.41 4.34 4.01
CA THR A 88 9.26 3.45 4.26
C THR A 88 7.94 4.19 4.06
N LEU A 89 7.80 5.39 4.63
CA LEU A 89 6.61 6.22 4.47
C LEU A 89 6.42 6.71 3.03
N GLU A 90 7.50 7.00 2.30
CA GLU A 90 7.44 7.35 0.88
C GLU A 90 6.86 6.23 0.03
N ALA A 91 7.36 5.01 0.23
CA ALA A 91 6.83 3.83 -0.46
C ALA A 91 5.36 3.59 -0.12
N LEU A 92 4.96 3.79 1.14
CA LEU A 92 3.57 3.68 1.56
C LEU A 92 2.68 4.76 0.91
N CYS A 93 3.12 6.02 0.84
CA CYS A 93 2.40 7.09 0.12
C CYS A 93 2.12 6.68 -1.33
N LEU A 94 3.15 6.27 -2.07
CA LEU A 94 3.01 5.85 -3.47
C LEU A 94 2.10 4.63 -3.63
N GLY A 95 2.24 3.63 -2.74
CA GLY A 95 1.40 2.44 -2.74
C GLY A 95 -0.07 2.74 -2.48
N ILE A 96 -0.36 3.61 -1.50
CA ILE A 96 -1.74 4.01 -1.16
C ILE A 96 -2.35 4.87 -2.27
N PHE A 97 -1.57 5.76 -2.88
CA PHE A 97 -2.02 6.51 -4.06
C PHE A 97 -2.39 5.57 -5.21
N GLY A 98 -1.52 4.59 -5.50
CA GLY A 98 -1.77 3.56 -6.51
C GLY A 98 -3.03 2.73 -6.20
N LYS A 99 -3.29 2.42 -4.93
CA LYS A 99 -4.52 1.76 -4.49
C LYS A 99 -5.76 2.63 -4.71
N ALA A 100 -5.70 3.93 -4.40
CA ALA A 100 -6.82 4.85 -4.65
C ALA A 100 -7.14 4.95 -6.16
N ALA A 101 -6.11 5.03 -7.00
CA ALA A 101 -6.24 5.00 -8.44
C ALA A 101 -6.89 3.69 -8.95
N LEU A 102 -6.49 2.54 -8.39
CA LEU A 102 -7.11 1.25 -8.70
C LEU A 102 -8.60 1.25 -8.34
N TRP A 103 -8.99 1.68 -7.14
CA TRP A 103 -10.39 1.71 -6.75
C TRP A 103 -11.23 2.61 -7.64
N THR A 104 -10.69 3.75 -8.03
CA THR A 104 -11.33 4.67 -8.97
C THR A 104 -11.52 4.03 -10.35
N ALA A 105 -10.48 3.37 -10.87
CA ALA A 105 -10.56 2.67 -12.15
C ALA A 105 -11.61 1.55 -12.10
N LEU A 106 -11.64 0.74 -11.04
CA LEU A 106 -12.62 -0.34 -10.88
C LEU A 106 -14.05 0.18 -10.79
N ALA A 107 -14.27 1.29 -10.07
CA ALA A 107 -15.58 1.92 -9.97
C ALA A 107 -16.12 2.45 -11.31
N SER A 108 -15.22 2.79 -12.24
CA SER A 108 -15.60 3.31 -13.57
C SER A 108 -16.03 2.23 -14.57
N VAL A 109 -15.76 0.96 -14.27
CA VAL A 109 -16.06 -0.15 -15.18
C VAL A 109 -17.43 -0.73 -14.86
N ASN A 110 -18.33 -0.71 -15.85
CA ASN A 110 -19.65 -1.34 -15.74
C ASN A 110 -19.57 -2.86 -16.01
N ASP A 111 -19.00 -3.60 -15.05
CA ASP A 111 -18.89 -5.06 -15.08
C ASP A 111 -19.53 -5.65 -13.81
N PRO A 112 -20.58 -6.48 -13.92
CA PRO A 112 -21.23 -7.11 -12.76
C PRO A 112 -20.28 -7.91 -11.85
N ARG A 113 -19.16 -8.41 -12.39
CA ARG A 113 -18.13 -9.13 -11.60
C ARG A 113 -17.40 -8.21 -10.63
N LEU A 114 -17.40 -6.90 -10.90
CA LEU A 114 -16.80 -5.87 -10.05
C LEU A 114 -17.80 -5.28 -9.05
N GLY A 115 -19.05 -5.76 -9.04
CA GLY A 115 -20.08 -5.35 -8.09
C GLY A 115 -19.88 -5.89 -6.67
N GLY A 116 -20.67 -5.35 -5.73
CA GLY A 116 -20.70 -5.79 -4.33
C GLY A 116 -19.65 -5.14 -3.42
N LEU A 117 -18.90 -4.16 -3.92
CA LEU A 117 -18.03 -3.29 -3.11
C LEU A 117 -18.59 -1.87 -3.08
N HIS A 118 -18.44 -1.20 -1.93
CA HIS A 118 -18.76 0.22 -1.82
C HIS A 118 -17.54 1.10 -2.17
N TYR A 119 -17.25 1.22 -3.46
CA TYR A 119 -16.08 1.95 -3.97
C TYR A 119 -15.91 3.37 -3.42
N PRO A 120 -16.96 4.21 -3.27
CA PRO A 120 -16.78 5.54 -2.70
C PRO A 120 -16.16 5.54 -1.30
N THR A 121 -16.46 4.53 -0.49
CA THR A 121 -15.86 4.37 0.85
C THR A 121 -14.39 3.96 0.75
N LEU A 122 -14.08 2.99 -0.12
CA LEU A 122 -12.70 2.53 -0.33
C LEU A 122 -11.79 3.64 -0.87
N ILE A 123 -12.28 4.44 -1.81
CA ILE A 123 -11.57 5.59 -2.37
C ILE A 123 -11.35 6.65 -1.30
N ARG A 124 -12.39 7.04 -0.56
CA ARG A 124 -12.28 8.02 0.54
C ARG A 124 -11.28 7.58 1.60
N ARG A 125 -11.33 6.30 2.01
CA ARG A 125 -10.38 5.73 2.96
C ARG A 125 -8.95 5.77 2.44
N ALA A 126 -8.72 5.39 1.19
CA ALA A 126 -7.37 5.45 0.60
C ALA A 126 -6.81 6.88 0.58
N HIS A 127 -7.64 7.89 0.28
CA HIS A 127 -7.22 9.29 0.38
C HIS A 127 -6.92 9.74 1.82
N GLN A 128 -7.70 9.30 2.80
CA GLN A 128 -7.44 9.60 4.21
C GLN A 128 -6.12 8.98 4.68
N GLN A 129 -5.87 7.72 4.33
CA GLN A 129 -4.60 7.03 4.60
C GLN A 129 -3.43 7.77 3.96
N HIS A 130 -3.54 8.14 2.68
CA HIS A 130 -2.47 8.87 1.98
C HIS A 130 -2.14 10.18 2.69
N ARG A 131 -3.15 10.97 3.07
CA ARG A 131 -2.92 12.24 3.79
C ARG A 131 -2.21 12.03 5.12
N ARG A 132 -2.62 11.02 5.90
CA ARG A 132 -1.98 10.70 7.19
C ARG A 132 -0.52 10.27 7.01
N VAL A 133 -0.24 9.38 6.06
CA VAL A 133 1.14 8.92 5.77
C VAL A 133 1.99 10.08 5.26
N GLU A 134 1.46 10.91 4.37
CA GLU A 134 2.20 12.05 3.82
C GLU A 134 2.55 13.08 4.89
N GLN A 135 1.65 13.34 5.83
CA GLN A 135 1.92 14.21 6.97
C GLN A 135 3.11 13.69 7.79
N MET A 136 3.13 12.39 8.13
CA MET A 136 4.24 11.79 8.87
C MET A 136 5.54 11.81 8.07
N ARG A 137 5.46 11.55 6.75
CA ARG A 137 6.61 11.57 5.85
C ARG A 137 7.26 12.95 5.79
N LEU A 138 6.46 14.02 5.67
CA LEU A 138 6.95 15.40 5.63
C LEU A 138 7.51 15.85 6.97
N GLN A 139 6.95 15.41 8.09
CA GLN A 139 7.52 15.67 9.42
C GLN A 139 8.91 15.05 9.58
N LEU A 140 9.11 13.83 9.08
CA LEU A 140 10.42 13.15 9.10
C LEU A 140 11.40 13.69 8.05
N ALA A 141 10.94 14.35 6.98
CA ALA A 141 11.79 14.81 5.90
C ALA A 141 12.92 15.72 6.40
N GLN A 142 12.63 16.64 7.33
CA GLN A 142 13.64 17.57 7.85
C GLN A 142 14.76 16.83 8.57
N SER A 143 14.43 15.87 9.44
CA SER A 143 15.39 15.15 10.27
C SER A 143 16.12 14.04 9.48
N ALA A 144 15.46 13.45 8.48
CA ALA A 144 16.01 12.42 7.62
C ALA A 144 16.95 12.95 6.54
N LEU A 145 16.59 14.07 5.89
CA LEU A 145 17.33 14.60 4.73
C LEU A 145 18.48 15.51 5.14
N ALA A 146 18.34 16.30 6.22
CA ALA A 146 19.41 17.17 6.70
C ALA A 146 20.62 16.39 7.23
N ARG A 147 20.39 15.18 7.79
CA ARG A 147 21.46 14.30 8.34
C ARG A 147 22.10 13.38 7.30
N GLY A 148 21.55 13.31 6.08
CA GLY A 148 22.14 12.57 4.95
C GLY A 148 23.12 13.39 4.13
N ALA A 149 23.23 14.70 4.39
CA ALA A 149 24.12 15.64 3.72
C ALA A 149 25.44 15.90 4.48
N SER A 150 25.76 15.08 5.49
CA SER A 150 26.99 15.14 6.29
C SER A 150 27.91 13.96 5.99
#